data_AF-A0A6A5X1V2-F1
#
_entry.id   AF-A0A6A5X1V2-F1
#
_cell.length_a   1.000
_cell.length_b   1.000
_cell.length_c   1.000
_cell.angle_alpha   90.00
_cell.angle_beta   90.00
_cell.angle_gamma   90.00
#
_symmetry.space_group_name_H-M   'P 1'
#
loop_
_entity.id
_entity.type
_entity.pdbx_description
1 polymer ?
#
loop_
_entity_poly.entity_id
_entity_poly.type
_entity_poly.pdbx_seq_one_letter_code
_entity_poly.pdbx_strand_id
1 'polypeptide(L)' 'MGPPRPKLQGAHPVKVHPVRPLYRFFATGLGASMWFFLMYRAKKDGPALLGWKHPWEH' A
#
# COMPACT_ATOMS: atom_id res chain seq x y z
N MET A 1 -22.13 -3.33 -28.72
CA MET A 1 -21.03 -4.26 -28.40
C MET A 1 -19.74 -3.65 -28.93
N GLY A 2 -18.86 -3.15 -28.06
CA GLY A 2 -17.55 -2.63 -28.49
C GLY A 2 -16.61 -3.76 -28.93
N PRO A 3 -15.60 -3.48 -29.77
CA PRO A 3 -14.67 -4.49 -30.23
C PRO A 3 -13.89 -5.12 -29.07
N PRO A 4 -13.54 -6.42 -29.14
CA PRO A 4 -12.74 -7.07 -28.12
C PRO A 4 -11.38 -6.36 -27.99
N ARG A 5 -11.00 -5.99 -26.77
CA ARG A 5 -9.71 -5.34 -26.48
C ARG A 5 -8.56 -6.24 -26.96
N PRO A 6 -7.59 -5.71 -27.73
CA PRO A 6 -6.42 -6.48 -28.14
C PRO A 6 -5.71 -7.04 -26.91
N LYS A 7 -5.44 -8.35 -26.90
CA LYS A 7 -4.57 -8.94 -25.89
C LYS A 7 -3.16 -8.45 -26.23
N LEU A 8 -2.63 -7.52 -25.45
CA LEU A 8 -1.23 -7.07 -25.51
C LEU A 8 -0.32 -8.25 -25.12
N GLN A 9 -0.11 -9.15 -26.07
CA GLN A 9 0.89 -10.20 -26.01
C GLN A 9 2.10 -9.66 -26.77
N GLY A 10 2.74 -8.64 -26.21
CA GLY A 10 4.04 -8.20 -26.68
C GLY A 10 5.04 -9.34 -26.52
N ALA A 11 5.96 -9.49 -27.46
CA ALA A 11 7.08 -10.43 -27.41
C ALA A 11 8.11 -10.01 -26.34
N HIS A 12 7.65 -9.81 -25.10
CA HIS A 12 8.51 -9.54 -23.97
C HIS A 12 8.95 -10.89 -23.38
N PRO A 13 10.25 -11.11 -23.15
CA PRO A 13 10.77 -12.37 -22.60
C PRO A 13 10.34 -12.64 -21.15
N VAL A 14 9.51 -11.77 -20.56
CA VAL A 14 9.06 -11.85 -19.17
C VAL A 14 7.75 -12.63 -19.09
N LYS A 15 7.84 -13.90 -18.69
CA LYS A 15 6.68 -14.71 -18.33
C LYS A 15 6.28 -14.41 -16.89
N VAL A 16 5.17 -13.70 -16.71
CA VAL A 16 4.60 -13.50 -15.36
C VAL A 16 3.90 -14.78 -14.94
N HIS A 17 4.45 -15.48 -13.94
CA HIS A 17 3.83 -16.68 -13.40
C HIS A 17 2.55 -16.31 -12.63
N PRO A 18 1.44 -17.02 -12.84
CA PRO A 18 0.20 -16.77 -12.10
C PRO A 18 0.42 -17.07 -10.61
N VAL A 19 0.41 -16.02 -9.80
CA VAL A 19 0.54 -16.14 -8.34
C VAL A 19 -0.79 -16.64 -7.76
N ARG A 20 -0.72 -17.62 -6.85
CA ARG A 20 -1.92 -18.16 -6.17
C ARG A 20 -2.66 -17.04 -5.42
N PRO A 21 -4.01 -16.98 -5.45
CA PRO A 21 -4.78 -15.90 -4.82
C PRO A 21 -4.43 -15.66 -3.36
N LEU A 22 -4.12 -16.73 -2.62
CA LEU A 22 -3.72 -16.69 -1.22
C LEU A 22 -2.52 -15.76 -0.97
N TYR A 23 -1.47 -15.82 -1.79
CA TYR A 23 -0.30 -14.94 -1.63
C TYR A 23 -0.65 -13.47 -1.90
N ARG A 24 -1.62 -13.21 -2.79
CA ARG A 24 -2.09 -11.85 -3.06
C ARG A 24 -2.82 -11.26 -1.85
N PHE A 25 -3.67 -12.04 -1.20
CA PHE A 25 -4.36 -11.61 0.01
C PHE A 25 -3.41 -11.33 1.17
N PHE A 26 -2.44 -12.22 1.43
CA PHE A 26 -1.45 -11.97 2.47
C PHE A 26 -0.55 -10.78 2.14
N ALA A 27 -0.11 -10.63 0.87
CA ALA A 27 0.68 -9.46 0.46
C ALA A 27 -0.07 -8.15 0.70
N THR A 28 -1.35 -8.08 0.32
CA THR A 28 -2.18 -6.89 0.57
C THR A 28 -2.47 -6.71 2.06
N GLY A 29 -2.77 -7.77 2.81
CA GLY A 29 -3.04 -7.69 4.25
C GLY A 29 -1.83 -7.19 5.04
N LEU A 30 -0.62 -7.68 4.73
CA LEU A 30 0.62 -7.24 5.35
C LEU A 30 0.97 -5.80 4.97
N GLY A 31 0.84 -5.43 3.69
CA GLY A 31 1.07 -4.05 3.24
C GLY A 31 0.06 -3.06 3.83
N ALA A 32 -1.22 -3.44 3.89
CA ALA A 32 -2.27 -2.65 4.53
C ALA A 32 -2.02 -2.51 6.03
N SER A 33 -1.56 -3.57 6.71
CA SER A 33 -1.20 -3.53 8.13
C SER A 33 -0.02 -2.59 8.39
N MET A 34 0.98 -2.59 7.51
CA MET A 34 2.12 -1.66 7.57
C MET A 34 1.64 -0.20 7.46
N TRP A 35 0.82 0.12 6.46
CA TRP A 35 0.27 1.47 6.30
C TRP A 35 -0.68 1.88 7.41
N PHE A 36 -1.50 0.94 7.89
CA PHE A 36 -2.36 1.15 9.05
C PHE A 36 -1.53 1.48 10.29
N PHE A 37 -0.43 0.78 10.51
CA PHE A 37 0.49 1.06 11.62
C PHE A 37 1.10 2.46 11.51
N LEU A 38 1.55 2.87 10.32
CA LEU A 38 2.09 4.21 10.09
C LEU A 38 1.03 5.30 10.36
N MET A 39 -0.19 5.14 9.88
CA MET A 39 -1.29 6.10 10.12
C MET A 39 -1.72 6.12 11.58
N TYR A 40 -1.76 4.96 12.23
CA TYR A 40 -2.02 4.85 13.66
C TYR A 40 -0.96 5.57 14.50
N ARG A 41 0.32 5.38 14.14
CA ARG A 41 1.43 6.07 14.79
C ARG A 41 1.40 7.57 14.50
N ALA A 42 1.11 7.99 13.26
CA ALA A 42 0.92 9.39 12.91
C ALA A 42 -0.24 10.06 13.65
N LYS A 43 -1.32 9.33 13.96
CA LYS A 43 -2.42 9.85 14.80
C LYS A 43 -1.99 10.03 16.26
N LYS A 44 -1.21 9.09 16.80
CA LYS A 44 -0.76 9.12 18.20
C LYS A 44 0.40 10.10 18.44
N ASP A 45 1.36 10.14 17.53
CA ASP A 45 2.52 11.04 17.55
C ASP A 45 2.25 12.34 16.76
N GLY A 46 1.05 12.51 16.22
CA GLY A 46 0.61 13.71 15.52
C GLY A 46 0.81 15.01 16.31
N PRO A 47 0.53 15.05 17.64
CA PRO A 47 0.83 16.24 18.44
C PRO A 47 2.33 16.48 18.66
N ALA A 48 3.16 15.43 18.59
CA ALA A 48 4.60 15.49 18.79
C ALA A 48 5.37 15.86 17.50
N LEU A 49 4.85 15.48 16.33
CA LEU A 49 5.45 15.80 15.03
C LEU A 49 4.91 17.10 14.42
N LEU A 50 3.67 17.51 14.73
CA LEU A 50 3.09 18.79 14.27
C LEU A 50 3.46 20.00 15.14
N GLY A 51 4.34 19.83 16.14
CA GLY A 51 4.94 20.95 16.89
C GLY A 51 3.97 21.74 17.78
N TRP A 52 2.77 21.22 18.06
CA TRP A 52 1.73 21.93 18.85
C TRP A 52 1.87 21.79 20.37
N LYS A 53 2.90 21.10 20.86
CA LYS A 53 3.34 21.18 22.25
C LYS A 53 4.84 21.38 22.34
N HIS A 54 5.25 22.63 22.47
CA HIS A 54 6.58 22.96 22.98
C HIS A 54 6.65 22.60 24.48
N PRO A 55 7.73 21.95 24.96
CA PRO A 55 7.89 21.55 26.36
C PRO A 55 8.12 22.72 27.33
N TRP A 56 7.93 23.98 26.92
CA TRP A 56 8.12 25.19 27.72
C TRP A 56 6.94 26.17 27.68
N GLU A 57 5.75 25.74 27.26
CA GLU A 57 4.50 26.49 27.50
C GLU A 57 3.90 26.02 28.83
N HIS A 58 4.45 26.55 29.93
CA HIS A 58 4.00 26.38 31.30
C HIS A 58 3.80 27.74 31.97
#